data_AF-A0AAW6RFB7-F1
#
_entry.id   AF-A0AAW6RFB7-F1
#
_cell.length_a   1.000
_cell.length_b   1.000
_cell.length_c   1.000
_cell.angle_alpha   90.00
_cell.angle_beta   90.00
_cell.angle_gamma   90.00
#
_symmetry.space_group_name_H-M   'P 1'
#
loop_
_entity.id
_entity.type
_entity.pdbx_description
1 polymer ?
#
loop_
_entity_poly.entity_id
_entity_poly.type
_entity_poly.pdbx_seq_one_letter_code
_entity_poly.pdbx_strand_id
1 'polypeptide(L)'
;MSLKETLADFSTEVAFCAMFAPDSYLVSMSYEKNKAEILQYWAEAKSQLQRDAALIPAIDAQLAEMFAAFEAGDRKKGIDTAMALWNRNIKQME
;
A
#
# COMPACT_ATOMS: atom_id res chain seq x y z
N MET A 1 -9.45 -0.68 -14.25
CA MET A 1 -8.41 -1.64 -14.65
C MET A 1 -8.85 -3.05 -14.28
N SER A 2 -8.19 -4.09 -14.78
CA SER A 2 -8.42 -5.43 -14.24
C SER A 2 -7.94 -5.53 -12.79
N LEU A 3 -8.48 -6.46 -12.00
CA LEU A 3 -8.03 -6.72 -10.63
C LEU A 3 -6.51 -6.94 -10.57
N LYS A 4 -5.95 -7.72 -11.50
CA LYS A 4 -4.53 -8.01 -11.57
C LYS A 4 -3.66 -6.77 -11.80
N GLU A 5 -4.05 -5.89 -12.73
CA GLU A 5 -3.37 -4.62 -12.97
C GLU A 5 -3.46 -3.72 -11.74
N THR A 6 -4.66 -3.61 -11.16
CA THR A 6 -4.91 -2.78 -9.98
C THR A 6 -4.08 -3.22 -8.77
N LEU A 7 -3.98 -4.53 -8.52
CA LEU A 7 -3.14 -5.08 -7.44
C LEU A 7 -1.64 -4.93 -7.74
N ALA A 8 -1.24 -4.95 -9.00
CA ALA A 8 0.15 -4.71 -9.40
C ALA A 8 0.56 -3.25 -9.17
N ASP A 9 -0.30 -2.29 -9.53
CA ASP A 9 -0.09 -0.86 -9.29
C ASP A 9 -0.11 -0.56 -7.79
N PHE A 10 -1.11 -1.05 -7.06
CA PHE A 10 -1.15 -0.97 -5.59
C PHE A 10 0.14 -1.46 -4.94
N SER A 11 0.60 -2.65 -5.32
CA SER A 11 1.82 -3.22 -4.75
C SER A 11 3.09 -2.48 -5.18
N THR A 12 3.09 -1.78 -6.32
CA THR A 12 4.22 -0.93 -6.73
C THR A 12 4.30 0.30 -5.84
N GLU A 13 3.17 0.93 -5.55
CA GLU A 13 3.13 2.09 -4.66
C GLU A 13 3.49 1.75 -3.21
N VAL A 14 3.05 0.59 -2.71
CA VAL A 14 3.48 0.07 -1.40
C VAL A 14 4.98 -0.25 -1.39
N ALA A 15 5.54 -0.76 -2.50
CA ALA A 15 6.96 -1.03 -2.59
C ALA A 15 7.79 0.27 -2.52
N PHE A 16 7.29 1.40 -3.04
CA PHE A 16 7.96 2.69 -2.84
C PHE A 16 8.05 3.06 -1.37
N CYS A 17 6.97 2.89 -0.57
CA CYS A 17 7.02 3.12 0.88
C CYS A 17 8.00 2.17 1.60
N ALA A 18 8.10 0.92 1.13
CA ALA A 18 8.98 -0.09 1.72
C ALA A 18 10.46 0.15 1.41
N MET A 19 10.78 0.62 0.20
CA MET A 19 12.15 0.87 -0.24
C MET A 19 12.64 2.28 0.15
N PHE A 20 11.73 3.24 0.18
CA PHE A 20 11.99 4.64 0.45
C PHE A 20 11.00 5.12 1.50
N ALA A 21 11.50 5.74 2.57
CA ALA A 21 10.60 6.48 3.44
C ALA A 21 10.08 7.72 2.71
N PRO A 22 8.89 8.24 3.07
CA PRO A 22 8.31 9.40 2.39
C PRO A 22 9.18 10.66 2.40
N ASP A 23 10.00 10.83 3.43
CA ASP A 23 10.99 11.91 3.56
C ASP A 23 12.21 11.76 2.62
N SER A 24 12.37 10.57 2.05
CA SER A 24 13.49 10.16 1.20
C SER A 24 13.06 9.94 -0.25
N TYR A 25 11.85 10.33 -0.62
CA TYR A 25 11.34 10.23 -1.98
C TYR A 25 12.15 11.12 -2.94
N LEU A 26 12.29 10.66 -4.20
CA LEU A 26 12.87 11.47 -5.27
C LEU A 26 12.02 12.73 -5.49
N VAL A 27 12.63 13.82 -5.99
CA VAL A 27 11.99 15.14 -6.16
C VAL A 27 10.66 15.09 -6.94
N SER A 28 10.45 14.07 -7.77
CA SER A 28 9.24 13.86 -8.57
C SER A 28 8.10 13.13 -7.83
N MET A 29 8.31 12.70 -6.59
CA MET A 29 7.36 11.90 -5.81
C MET A 29 7.09 12.57 -4.46
N SER A 30 5.82 12.81 -4.14
CA SER A 30 5.41 13.34 -2.84
C SER A 30 4.66 12.28 -2.04
N TYR A 31 4.78 12.34 -0.72
CA TYR A 31 4.05 11.45 0.18
C TYR A 31 2.54 11.47 -0.09
N GLU A 32 1.95 12.66 -0.19
CA GLU A 32 0.51 12.82 -0.40
C GLU A 32 0.04 12.19 -1.71
N LYS A 33 0.83 12.32 -2.79
CA LYS A 33 0.50 11.71 -4.07
C LYS A 33 0.53 10.18 -3.96
N ASN A 34 1.63 9.63 -3.44
CA ASN A 34 1.78 8.17 -3.27
C ASN A 34 0.69 7.59 -2.34
N LYS A 35 0.39 8.26 -1.22
CA LYS A 35 -0.71 7.88 -0.33
C LYS A 35 -2.06 7.87 -1.05
N ALA A 36 -2.37 8.89 -1.84
CA ALA A 36 -3.60 8.96 -2.62
C ALA A 36 -3.69 7.82 -3.66
N GLU A 37 -2.58 7.53 -4.35
CA GLU A 37 -2.49 6.44 -5.32
C GLU A 37 -2.71 5.06 -4.64
N ILE A 38 -2.06 4.80 -3.51
CA ILE A 38 -2.27 3.56 -2.72
C ILE A 38 -3.74 3.39 -2.36
N LEU A 39 -4.37 4.44 -1.83
CA LEU A 39 -5.77 4.41 -1.42
C LEU A 39 -6.72 4.20 -2.61
N GLN A 40 -6.44 4.84 -3.74
CA GLN A 40 -7.21 4.69 -4.97
C GLN A 40 -7.13 3.26 -5.50
N TYR A 41 -5.92 2.73 -5.72
CA TYR A 41 -5.74 1.38 -6.24
C TYR A 41 -6.31 0.34 -5.28
N TRP A 42 -6.15 0.51 -3.97
CA TRP A 42 -6.74 -0.39 -2.99
C TRP A 42 -8.27 -0.37 -3.02
N ALA A 43 -8.91 0.79 -3.11
CA ALA A 43 -10.36 0.90 -3.21
C ALA A 43 -10.90 0.21 -4.48
N GLU A 44 -10.21 0.38 -5.61
CA GLU A 44 -10.58 -0.27 -6.87
C GLU A 44 -10.40 -1.80 -6.80
N ALA A 45 -9.32 -2.29 -6.18
CA ALA A 45 -9.08 -3.72 -5.99
C ALA A 45 -10.12 -4.34 -5.05
N LYS A 46 -10.43 -3.69 -3.92
CA LYS A 46 -11.46 -4.14 -2.97
C LYS A 46 -12.81 -4.39 -3.62
N SER A 47 -13.19 -3.56 -4.59
CA SER A 47 -14.48 -3.72 -5.28
C SER A 47 -14.56 -4.96 -6.18
N GLN A 48 -13.40 -5.55 -6.51
CA GLN A 48 -13.27 -6.68 -7.43
C GLN A 48 -12.91 -7.99 -6.74
N LEU A 49 -12.39 -7.96 -5.50
CA LEU A 49 -12.01 -9.14 -4.73
C LEU A 49 -13.23 -9.97 -4.32
N GLN A 50 -13.21 -11.27 -4.64
CA GLN A 50 -14.29 -12.19 -4.27
C GLN A 50 -13.81 -13.33 -3.37
N ARG A 51 -12.69 -13.97 -3.71
CA ARG A 51 -12.16 -15.13 -2.96
C ARG A 51 -11.44 -14.67 -1.70
N ASP A 52 -10.66 -13.61 -1.82
CA ASP A 52 -9.81 -13.10 -0.74
C ASP A 52 -10.44 -11.92 0.01
N ALA A 53 -11.76 -11.71 -0.11
CA ALA A 53 -12.48 -10.63 0.56
C ALA A 53 -12.30 -10.67 2.10
N ALA A 54 -12.05 -11.84 2.68
CA ALA A 54 -11.77 -12.00 4.11
C ALA A 54 -10.47 -11.33 4.57
N LEU A 55 -9.54 -11.05 3.65
CA LEU A 55 -8.26 -10.39 3.93
C LEU A 55 -8.38 -8.86 3.96
N ILE A 56 -9.48 -8.31 3.42
CA ILE A 56 -9.70 -6.86 3.29
C ILE A 56 -9.53 -6.13 4.64
N PRO A 57 -10.16 -6.55 5.75
CA PRO A 57 -10.02 -5.83 7.02
C PRO A 57 -8.58 -5.81 7.54
N ALA A 58 -7.82 -6.88 7.30
CA ALA A 58 -6.43 -6.95 7.72
C ALA A 58 -5.55 -5.99 6.90
N ILE A 59 -5.79 -5.90 5.58
CA ILE A 59 -5.05 -4.97 4.72
C ILE A 59 -5.43 -3.51 5.03
N ASP A 60 -6.72 -3.22 5.24
CA ASP A 60 -7.18 -1.89 5.65
C ASP A 60 -6.49 -1.43 6.96
N ALA A 61 -6.38 -2.33 7.95
CA ALA A 61 -5.69 -2.05 9.21
C ALA A 61 -4.19 -1.81 9.01
N GLN A 62 -3.52 -2.61 8.18
CA GLN A 62 -2.10 -2.44 7.88
C GLN A 62 -1.81 -1.12 7.15
N LEU A 63 -2.66 -0.74 6.20
CA LEU A 63 -2.53 0.56 5.51
C LEU A 63 -2.69 1.72 6.49
N ALA A 64 -3.70 1.66 7.37
CA ALA A 64 -3.91 2.68 8.39
C ALA A 64 -2.71 2.79 9.33
N GLU A 65 -2.14 1.66 9.78
CA GLU A 65 -0.95 1.65 10.62
C GLU A 65 0.28 2.21 9.90
N MET A 66 0.48 1.87 8.62
CA MET A 66 1.58 2.38 7.81
C MET A 66 1.50 3.92 7.68
N PHE A 67 0.35 4.46 7.30
CA PHE A 67 0.17 5.91 7.15
C PHE A 67 0.32 6.65 8.47
N ALA A 68 -0.26 6.13 9.56
CA ALA A 68 -0.15 6.73 10.88
C ALA A 68 1.31 6.78 11.36
N ALA A 69 2.11 5.74 11.06
CA ALA A 69 3.53 5.71 11.38
C ALA A 69 4.30 6.80 10.61
N PHE A 70 4.07 6.93 9.30
CA PHE A 70 4.72 7.97 8.50
C PHE A 70 4.30 9.39 8.92
N GLU A 71 3.02 9.61 9.22
CA GLU A 71 2.51 10.90 9.71
C GLU A 71 3.05 11.27 11.09
N ALA A 72 3.33 10.28 11.93
CA ALA A 72 4.00 10.46 13.23
C ALA A 72 5.53 10.62 13.11
N GLY A 73 6.11 10.50 11.92
CA GLY A 73 7.56 10.51 11.70
C GLY A 73 8.27 9.22 12.12
N ASP A 74 7.54 8.16 12.47
CA ASP A 74 8.10 6.84 12.77
C ASP A 74 8.41 6.09 11.47
N ARG A 75 9.52 6.49 10.86
CA ARG A 75 10.01 5.95 9.59
C ARG A 75 10.18 4.43 9.63
N LYS A 76 10.78 3.90 10.70
CA LYS A 76 11.09 2.47 10.78
C LYS A 76 9.81 1.66 10.80
N LYS A 77 8.85 2.06 11.66
CA LYS A 77 7.56 1.38 11.72
C LYS A 77 6.80 1.46 10.39
N GLY A 78 6.78 2.62 9.74
CA GLY A 78 6.15 2.77 8.43
C GLY A 78 6.74 1.84 7.37
N ILE A 79 8.07 1.77 7.28
CA ILE A 79 8.77 0.84 6.37
C ILE A 79 8.48 -0.62 6.71
N ASP A 80 8.59 -1.01 7.98
CA ASP A 80 8.38 -2.39 8.42
C ASP A 80 6.95 -2.86 8.07
N THR A 81 5.95 -2.00 8.28
CA THR A 81 4.55 -2.27 7.90
C THR A 81 4.38 -2.35 6.37
N ALA A 82 5.00 -1.45 5.61
CA ALA A 82 4.97 -1.48 4.15
C ALA A 82 5.62 -2.76 3.58
N MET A 83 6.76 -3.18 4.13
CA MET A 83 7.43 -4.43 3.77
C MET A 83 6.56 -5.65 4.08
N ALA A 84 5.91 -5.67 5.24
CA ALA A 84 5.00 -6.75 5.62
C ALA A 84 3.81 -6.84 4.66
N LEU A 85 3.29 -5.70 4.20
CA LEU A 85 2.20 -5.65 3.22
C LEU A 85 2.67 -6.10 1.83
N TRP A 86 3.83 -5.63 1.38
CA TRP A 86 4.42 -6.03 0.10
C TRP A 86 4.70 -7.53 0.01
N ASN A 87 5.21 -8.13 1.10
CA ASN A 87 5.54 -9.56 1.17
C ASN A 87 4.31 -10.49 1.22
N ARG A 88 3.08 -9.97 1.37
CA ARG A 88 1.86 -10.78 1.39
C ARG A 88 1.42 -11.31 0.01
N ASN A 89 2.20 -11.12 -1.04
CA ASN A 89 1.87 -11.52 -2.42
C ASN A 89 0.51 -10.98 -2.90
N ILE A 90 0.17 -9.74 -2.52
CA ILE A 90 -1.11 -9.10 -2.81
C ILE A 90 -1.45 -9.08 -4.32
N LYS A 91 -0.43 -9.11 -5.19
CA LYS A 91 -0.58 -9.20 -6.66
C LYS A 91 -1.29 -10.48 -7.15
N GLN A 92 -1.47 -11.49 -6.30
CA GLN A 92 -2.07 -12.79 -6.64
C GLN A 92 -3.49 -12.96 -6.08
N MET A 93 -4.05 -11.93 -5.41
CA MET A 93 -5.39 -12.02 -4.81
C MET A 93 -6.51 -12.02 -5.87
N GLU A 94 -7.61 -12.72 -5.57
CA GLU A 94 -8.78 -12.92 -6.44
C GLU A 94 -10.13 -12.64 -5.76
#